data_AF-A0AAD6PMY3-F1
#
_entry.id   AF-A0AAD6PMY3-F1
#
_cell.length_a   1.000
_cell.length_b   1.000
_cell.length_c   1.000
_cell.angle_alpha   90.00
_cell.angle_beta   90.00
_cell.angle_gamma   90.00
#
_symmetry.space_group_name_H-M   'P 1'
#
loop_
_entity.id
_entity.type
_entity.pdbx_description
1 polymer ?
#
loop_
_entity_poly.entity_id
_entity_poly.type
_entity_poly.pdbx_seq_one_letter_code
_entity_poly.pdbx_strand_id
1 'polypeptide(L)'
;MVSAKEEPDSSLPPAMDGLLRVHKRIIDGLDSDSSNAPPSSGAKVSTRLLVPASQAGSLIGKQGGTVKSIQEASTCIVRVLGA
;
A
#
# COMPACT_ATOMS: atom_id res chain seq x y z
N MET A 1 3.90 -13.55 -1.07
CA MET A 1 3.44 -13.05 -2.38
C MET A 1 1.94 -13.27 -2.44
N VAL A 2 1.12 -12.24 -2.70
CA VAL A 2 -0.35 -12.39 -2.80
C VAL A 2 -0.69 -12.64 -4.26
N SER A 3 -1.40 -13.73 -4.55
CA SER A 3 -1.81 -14.12 -5.89
C SER A 3 -3.17 -14.80 -5.82
N ALA A 4 -3.98 -14.62 -6.86
CA ALA A 4 -5.30 -15.22 -6.99
C ALA A 4 -5.62 -15.40 -8.48
N LYS A 5 -6.56 -16.31 -8.80
CA LYS A 5 -7.09 -16.47 -10.15
C LYS A 5 -7.87 -15.21 -10.52
N GLU A 6 -7.63 -14.69 -11.73
CA GLU A 6 -8.31 -13.48 -12.19
C GLU A 6 -9.78 -13.75 -12.48
N GLU A 7 -10.63 -12.83 -12.04
CA GLU A 7 -12.07 -12.83 -12.27
C GLU A 7 -12.44 -11.49 -12.93
N PRO A 8 -12.63 -11.45 -14.26
CA PRO A 8 -12.77 -10.20 -15.02
C PRO A 8 -14.03 -9.41 -14.65
N ASP A 9 -15.06 -10.08 -14.14
CA ASP A 9 -16.32 -9.47 -13.73
C ASP A 9 -16.29 -8.94 -12.29
N SER A 10 -15.15 -9.09 -11.58
CA SER A 10 -15.00 -8.58 -10.22
C SER A 10 -14.77 -7.06 -10.23
N SER A 11 -15.43 -6.35 -9.30
CA SER A 11 -15.23 -4.90 -9.13
C SER A 11 -13.85 -4.55 -8.59
N LEU A 12 -13.22 -5.49 -7.88
CA LEU A 12 -11.87 -5.39 -7.35
C LEU A 12 -11.15 -6.72 -7.65
N PRO A 13 -9.97 -6.68 -8.30
CA PRO A 13 -9.22 -7.89 -8.59
C PRO A 13 -8.95 -8.72 -7.32
N PRO A 14 -9.14 -10.06 -7.34
CA PRO A 14 -9.03 -10.90 -6.14
C PRO A 14 -7.66 -10.81 -5.44
N ALA A 15 -6.58 -10.61 -6.19
CA ALA A 15 -5.24 -10.42 -5.62
C ALA A 15 -5.12 -9.09 -4.86
N MET A 16 -5.81 -8.04 -5.31
CA MET A 16 -5.86 -6.74 -4.63
C MET A 16 -6.71 -6.81 -3.36
N ASP A 17 -7.86 -7.50 -3.41
CA ASP A 17 -8.68 -7.75 -2.21
C ASP A 17 -7.87 -8.48 -1.13
N GLY A 18 -7.17 -9.55 -1.51
CA GLY A 18 -6.26 -10.27 -0.62
C GLY A 18 -5.17 -9.36 -0.02
N LEU A 19 -4.57 -8.48 -0.83
CA LEU A 19 -3.56 -7.52 -0.37
C LEU A 19 -4.12 -6.54 0.67
N LEU A 20 -5.32 -6.00 0.44
CA LEU A 20 -5.98 -5.07 1.35
C LEU A 20 -6.36 -5.74 2.67
N ARG A 21 -6.82 -7.01 2.64
CA ARG A 21 -7.13 -7.78 3.86
C ARG A 21 -5.89 -8.01 4.72
N VAL A 22 -4.76 -8.36 4.11
CA VAL A 22 -3.48 -8.53 4.82
C VAL A 22 -3.02 -7.19 5.39
N HIS A 23 -3.10 -6.12 4.61
CA HIS A 23 -2.74 -4.78 5.07
C HIS A 23 -3.58 -4.34 6.28
N LYS A 24 -4.90 -4.53 6.23
CA LYS A 24 -5.82 -4.27 7.34
C LYS A 24 -5.43 -5.04 8.59
N ARG A 25 -5.14 -6.35 8.46
CA ARG A 25 -4.69 -7.17 9.60
C ARG A 25 -3.39 -6.67 10.21
N ILE A 26 -2.44 -6.18 9.41
CA ILE A 26 -1.18 -5.63 9.90
C ILE A 26 -1.44 -4.34 10.69
N ILE A 27 -2.28 -3.44 10.17
CA ILE A 27 -2.64 -2.20 10.86
C ILE A 27 -3.38 -2.51 12.16
N ASP A 28 -4.43 -3.33 12.10
CA ASP A 28 -5.27 -3.67 13.26
C ASP A 28 -4.47 -4.46 14.33
N GLY A 29 -3.46 -5.23 13.92
CA GLY A 29 -2.61 -6.04 14.80
C GLY A 29 -1.46 -5.27 15.46
N LEU A 30 -1.06 -4.12 14.92
CA LEU A 30 -0.04 -3.24 15.52
C LEU A 30 -0.53 -2.57 16.81
N ASP A 31 -1.85 -2.44 17.03
CA ASP A 31 -2.44 -1.93 18.27
C ASP A 31 -2.53 -3.00 19.39
N SER A 32 -2.30 -4.28 19.10
CA SER A 32 -2.62 -5.37 20.05
C SER A 32 -1.51 -5.71 21.05
N ASP A 33 -0.33 -5.10 20.96
CA ASP A 33 0.80 -5.34 21.88
C ASP A 33 0.92 -4.23 22.96
N SER A 34 -0.07 -3.34 23.06
CA SER A 34 -0.12 -2.28 24.08
C SER A 34 -1.48 -2.27 24.76
N SER A 35 -1.53 -2.95 25.90
CA SER A 35 -2.51 -2.80 26.99
C SER A 35 -3.57 -1.71 26.79
N ASN A 36 -4.78 -2.11 26.38
CA ASN A 36 -6.06 -1.46 26.70
C ASN A 36 -6.16 0.07 26.49
N ALA A 37 -5.39 0.67 25.57
CA ALA A 37 -5.56 2.06 25.20
C ALA A 37 -6.51 2.15 23.97
N PRO A 38 -7.43 3.13 23.91
CA PRO A 38 -8.20 3.39 22.70
C PRO A 38 -7.22 3.65 21.54
N PRO A 39 -7.58 3.27 20.30
CA PRO A 39 -6.69 3.41 19.14
C PRO A 39 -6.19 4.84 19.10
N SER A 40 -4.90 5.02 19.35
CA SER A 40 -4.32 6.35 19.38
C SER A 40 -4.48 6.91 17.97
N SER A 41 -5.28 7.95 17.83
CA SER A 41 -5.66 8.61 16.57
C SER A 41 -4.49 9.35 15.90
N GLY A 42 -3.27 8.84 16.05
CA GLY A 42 -2.02 9.43 15.60
C GLY A 42 -0.92 8.45 15.21
N ALA A 43 -1.17 7.13 15.22
CA ALA A 43 -0.19 6.16 14.72
C ALA A 43 -0.03 6.31 13.19
N LYS A 44 1.16 6.72 12.74
CA LYS A 44 1.47 6.82 11.31
C LYS A 44 1.50 5.43 10.69
N VAL A 45 0.47 5.12 9.90
CA VAL A 45 0.43 3.89 9.09
C VAL A 45 1.35 4.05 7.88
N SER A 46 2.16 3.03 7.60
CA SER A 46 3.02 2.98 6.41
C SER A 46 2.91 1.63 5.72
N THR A 47 2.78 1.68 4.40
CA THR A 47 2.78 0.51 3.53
C THR A 47 4.05 0.49 2.70
N ARG A 48 4.76 -0.65 2.68
CA ARG A 48 5.94 -0.85 1.83
C ARG A 48 5.65 -1.95 0.82
N LEU A 49 5.83 -1.62 -0.46
CA LEU A 49 5.65 -2.55 -1.57
C LEU A 49 7.01 -2.77 -2.26
N LEU A 50 7.35 -4.03 -2.50
CA LEU A 50 8.51 -4.39 -3.31
C LEU A 50 8.12 -4.30 -4.78
N VAL A 51 8.93 -3.59 -5.56
CA VAL A 51 8.72 -3.39 -6.99
C VAL A 51 9.95 -3.89 -7.74
N PRO A 52 9.79 -4.69 -8.81
CA PRO A 52 10.89 -5.01 -9.71
C PRO A 52 11.57 -3.73 -10.23
N ALA A 53 12.90 -3.69 -10.21
CA ALA A 53 13.65 -2.51 -10.63
C ALA A 53 13.29 -2.03 -12.05
N SER A 54 12.97 -2.96 -12.96
CA SER A 54 12.52 -2.68 -14.32
C SER A 54 11.18 -1.94 -14.41
N GLN A 55 10.35 -2.00 -13.37
CA GLN A 55 9.03 -1.35 -13.32
C GLN A 55 9.03 -0.05 -12.51
N ALA A 56 10.08 0.22 -11.75
CA ALA A 56 10.17 1.42 -10.91
C ALA A 56 10.10 2.72 -11.75
N GLY A 57 10.73 2.74 -12.93
CA GLY A 57 10.70 3.89 -13.83
C GLY A 57 9.28 4.29 -14.26
N SER A 58 8.43 3.30 -14.55
CA SER A 58 7.03 3.54 -14.92
C SER A 58 6.20 4.09 -13.76
N LEU A 59 6.47 3.64 -12.52
CA LEU A 59 5.81 4.16 -11.31
C LEU A 59 6.23 5.60 -10.98
N ILE A 60 7.51 5.94 -11.17
CA ILE A 60 8.01 7.31 -10.98
C ILE A 60 7.43 8.23 -12.04
N GLY A 61 7.45 7.79 -13.31
CA GLY A 61 7.05 8.58 -14.46
C GLY A 61 8.10 9.61 -14.88
N LYS A 62 7.88 10.23 -16.05
CA LYS A 62 8.77 11.29 -16.55
C LYS A 62 8.82 12.45 -15.55
N GLN A 63 10.02 12.84 -15.13
CA GLN A 63 10.26 13.90 -14.14
C GLN A 63 9.50 13.68 -12.80
N GLY A 64 9.14 12.45 -12.45
CA GLY A 64 8.36 12.16 -11.24
C GLY A 64 6.86 12.47 -11.35
N GLY A 65 6.33 12.71 -12.55
CA GLY A 65 4.94 13.11 -12.74
C GLY A 65 3.93 12.10 -12.18
N THR A 66 4.12 10.80 -12.44
CA THR A 66 3.19 9.75 -11.98
C THR A 66 3.16 9.67 -10.45
N VAL A 67 4.33 9.62 -9.80
CA VAL A 67 4.39 9.53 -8.33
C VAL A 67 3.81 10.78 -7.66
N LYS A 68 3.99 11.96 -8.27
CA LYS A 68 3.41 13.21 -7.79
C LYS A 68 1.88 13.18 -7.87
N SER A 69 1.31 12.74 -8.99
CA SER A 69 -0.15 12.59 -9.12
C SER A 69 -0.73 11.59 -8.12
N ILE A 70 -0.02 10.49 -7.82
CA ILE A 70 -0.44 9.53 -6.79
C ILE A 70 -0.45 10.20 -5.40
N GLN A 71 0.60 10.96 -5.08
CA GLN A 71 0.69 11.70 -3.82
C GLN A 71 -0.43 12.75 -3.68
N GLU A 72 -0.72 13.50 -4.74
CA GLU A 72 -1.80 14.50 -4.77
C GLU A 72 -3.18 13.84 -4.61
N ALA A 73 -3.45 12.74 -5.32
CA ALA A 73 -4.74 12.05 -5.28
C ALA A 73 -4.99 11.33 -3.94
N SER A 74 -3.94 10.77 -3.32
CA SER A 74 -4.05 10.00 -2.08
C SER A 74 -3.85 10.83 -0.82
N THR A 75 -3.31 12.05 -0.94
CA THR A 75 -2.82 12.88 0.18
C THR A 75 -1.76 12.20 1.07
N CYS A 76 -1.19 11.09 0.60
CA CYS A 76 -0.19 10.31 1.32
C CYS A 76 1.24 10.76 1.02
N ILE A 77 2.18 10.47 1.92
CA ILE A 77 3.61 10.62 1.63
C ILE A 77 4.09 9.41 0.83
N VAL A 78 4.44 9.62 -0.44
CA VAL A 78 4.95 8.57 -1.32
C VAL A 78 6.46 8.73 -1.50
N ARG A 79 7.22 7.65 -1.26
CA ARG A 79 8.68 7.64 -1.41
C ARG A 79 9.09 6.42 -2.18
N VAL A 80 9.93 6.61 -3.20
CA VAL A 80 10.62 5.52 -3.89
C VAL A 80 11.97 5.35 -3.22
N LEU A 81 12.21 4.17 -2.65
CA LEU A 81 13.46 3.83 -2.00
C LEU A 81 14.33 3.09 -3.01
N GLY A 82 15.51 3.63 -3.29
CA GLY A 82 16.56 2.91 -4.02
C GLY A 82 17.16 1.80 -3.14
N ALA A 83 17.71 0.77 -3.79
CA ALA A 83 18.60 -0.18 -3.15
C ALA A 83 19.99 0.43 -2.97
#